data_AF-A0A3R6VM51-F1
#
_entry.id   AF-A0A3R6VM51-F1
#
_cell.length_a   1.000
_cell.length_b   1.000
_cell.length_c   1.000
_cell.angle_alpha   90.00
_cell.angle_beta   90.00
_cell.angle_gamma   90.00
#
_symmetry.space_group_name_H-M   'P 1'
#
loop_
_entity.id
_entity.type
_entity.pdbx_description
1 polymer ?
#
loop_
_entity_poly.entity_id
_entity_poly.type
_entity_poly.pdbx_seq_one_letter_code
_entity_poly.pdbx_strand_id
1 'polypeptide(L)'
;MLADVAGRTSGFVGADLLHLVREATLHSIHVAKHPGVLHDVAAWEHALSLVRPSSVVQHLPQTSSHLLAPLVGLDDVWAALDVALLQPLRDSSAFRRMGMLPPKGILITGPSGVGKSHLLAVLGAKAQQRATCLSVKCTDLVTKVVGGTEAALAALFATARAAAPCVLLFDQIESLAPVRGFDSTTEQTFDRVLSTLLTEMDGFGTNGKCSV
;
A
#
# COMPACT_ATOMS: atom_id res chain seq x y z
N MET A 1 2.98 -2.96 -23.85
CA MET A 1 1.54 -2.79 -23.57
C MET A 1 1.02 -3.85 -22.61
N LEU A 2 0.77 -5.11 -23.02
CA LEU A 2 0.25 -6.15 -22.11
C LEU A 2 1.16 -6.44 -20.91
N ALA A 3 2.49 -6.36 -21.08
CA ALA A 3 3.43 -6.49 -19.97
C ALA A 3 3.30 -5.36 -18.92
N ASP A 4 2.93 -4.15 -19.34
CA ASP A 4 2.70 -3.01 -18.42
C ASP A 4 1.37 -3.17 -17.69
N VAL A 5 0.32 -3.61 -18.39
CA VAL A 5 -0.97 -3.96 -17.77
C VAL A 5 -0.78 -5.08 -16.74
N ALA A 6 -0.04 -6.14 -17.10
CA ALA A 6 0.25 -7.24 -16.18
C ALA A 6 1.02 -6.77 -14.93
N GLY A 7 1.95 -5.83 -15.07
CA GLY A 7 2.65 -5.22 -13.94
C GLY A 7 1.74 -4.39 -13.01
N ARG A 8 0.58 -3.93 -13.51
CA ARG A 8 -0.38 -3.09 -12.77
C ARG A 8 -1.61 -3.86 -12.27
N THR A 9 -1.77 -5.12 -12.65
CA THR A 9 -2.89 -5.98 -12.22
C THR A 9 -2.48 -7.00 -11.16
N SER A 10 -1.48 -6.70 -10.32
CA SER A 10 -1.18 -7.58 -9.20
C SER A 10 -2.37 -7.65 -8.24
N GLY A 11 -2.69 -8.85 -7.75
CA GLY A 11 -3.85 -9.11 -6.90
C GLY A 11 -5.17 -9.31 -7.65
N PHE A 12 -5.25 -9.05 -8.96
CA PHE A 12 -6.49 -9.27 -9.71
C PHE A 12 -6.78 -10.78 -9.82
N VAL A 13 -8.02 -11.19 -9.53
CA VAL A 13 -8.50 -12.54 -9.86
C VAL A 13 -9.08 -12.57 -11.27
N GLY A 14 -9.36 -13.77 -11.81
CA GLY A 14 -9.87 -13.93 -13.18
C GLY A 14 -11.13 -13.10 -13.47
N ALA A 15 -12.00 -12.91 -12.48
CA ALA A 15 -13.17 -12.04 -12.59
C ALA A 15 -12.80 -10.55 -12.75
N ASP A 16 -11.79 -10.08 -12.01
CA ASP A 16 -11.32 -8.69 -12.09
C ASP A 16 -10.64 -8.43 -13.44
N LEU A 17 -9.83 -9.37 -13.93
CA LEU A 17 -9.21 -9.27 -15.25
C LEU A 17 -10.25 -9.25 -16.36
N LEU A 18 -11.31 -10.06 -16.26
CA LEU A 18 -12.42 -10.04 -17.20
C LEU A 18 -13.14 -8.68 -17.18
N HIS A 19 -13.37 -8.11 -16.00
CA HIS A 19 -13.98 -6.79 -15.85
C HIS A 19 -13.08 -5.70 -16.46
N LEU A 20 -11.77 -5.77 -16.23
CA LEU A 20 -10.79 -4.86 -16.80
C LEU A 20 -10.80 -4.87 -18.33
N VAL A 21 -10.81 -6.06 -18.93
CA VAL A 21 -10.88 -6.22 -20.40
C VAL A 21 -12.19 -5.66 -20.95
N ARG A 22 -13.31 -5.89 -20.26
CA ARG A 22 -14.62 -5.35 -20.67
C ARG A 22 -14.60 -3.82 -20.67
N GLU A 23 -14.08 -3.18 -19.63
CA GLU A 23 -14.03 -1.72 -19.59
C GLU A 23 -13.10 -1.11 -20.63
N ALA A 24 -11.92 -1.71 -20.84
CA ALA A 24 -11.02 -1.27 -21.91
C ALA A 24 -11.72 -1.39 -23.29
N THR A 25 -12.50 -2.45 -23.50
CA THR A 25 -13.26 -2.65 -24.73
C THR A 25 -14.35 -1.59 -24.90
N LEU A 26 -15.13 -1.31 -23.85
CA LEU A 26 -16.20 -0.31 -23.87
C LEU A 26 -15.65 1.09 -24.16
N HIS A 27 -14.55 1.47 -23.49
CA HIS A 27 -13.91 2.77 -23.72
C HIS A 27 -13.40 2.90 -25.17
N SER A 28 -12.79 1.84 -25.72
CA SER A 28 -12.35 1.81 -27.12
C SER A 28 -13.51 1.97 -28.11
N ILE A 29 -14.65 1.33 -27.87
CA ILE A 29 -15.86 1.49 -28.71
C ILE A 29 -16.38 2.92 -28.65
N HIS A 30 -16.42 3.51 -27.45
CA HIS A 30 -16.99 4.84 -27.23
C HIS A 30 -16.12 5.96 -27.83
N VAL A 31 -14.79 5.86 -27.68
CA VAL A 31 -13.85 6.92 -28.05
C VAL A 31 -13.27 6.74 -29.46
N ALA A 32 -12.85 5.52 -29.84
CA ALA A 32 -12.09 5.31 -31.06
C ALA A 32 -12.96 5.00 -32.30
N LYS A 33 -14.27 4.75 -32.15
CA LYS A 33 -15.17 4.28 -33.24
C LYS A 33 -14.61 3.08 -34.03
N HIS A 34 -13.66 2.32 -33.48
CA HIS A 34 -13.00 1.21 -34.15
C HIS A 34 -13.24 -0.07 -33.33
N PRO A 35 -14.29 -0.84 -33.67
CA PRO A 35 -14.59 -2.08 -32.96
C PRO A 35 -13.48 -3.10 -33.19
N GLY A 36 -12.89 -3.62 -32.11
CA GLY A 36 -12.06 -4.84 -32.14
C GLY A 36 -10.56 -4.65 -31.96
N VAL A 37 -10.04 -3.43 -31.76
CA VAL A 37 -8.60 -3.19 -31.58
C VAL A 37 -8.29 -2.75 -30.15
N LEU A 38 -7.99 -3.71 -29.27
CA LEU A 38 -7.53 -3.48 -27.88
C LEU A 38 -6.05 -3.04 -27.79
N HIS A 39 -5.55 -2.31 -28.80
CA HIS A 39 -4.20 -1.73 -28.78
C HIS A 39 -4.15 -0.28 -28.33
N ASP A 40 -5.30 0.33 -28.02
CA ASP A 40 -5.35 1.69 -27.51
C ASP A 40 -4.92 1.75 -26.04
N VAL A 41 -3.75 2.34 -25.80
CA VAL A 41 -3.19 2.51 -24.46
C VAL A 41 -4.13 3.34 -23.58
N ALA A 42 -4.83 4.33 -24.14
CA ALA A 42 -5.73 5.20 -23.39
C ALA A 42 -6.92 4.42 -22.79
N ALA A 43 -7.44 3.43 -23.52
CA ALA A 43 -8.53 2.59 -23.03
C ALA A 43 -8.11 1.71 -21.84
N TRP A 44 -6.88 1.21 -21.84
CA TRP A 44 -6.35 0.44 -20.72
C TRP A 44 -6.03 1.30 -19.51
N GLU A 45 -5.50 2.52 -19.71
CA GLU A 45 -5.32 3.48 -18.62
C GLU A 45 -6.64 3.85 -17.96
N HIS A 46 -7.68 4.07 -18.76
CA HIS A 46 -9.02 4.31 -18.26
C HIS A 46 -9.56 3.12 -17.46
N ALA A 47 -9.50 1.91 -18.02
CA ALA A 47 -9.98 0.70 -17.36
C ALA A 47 -9.25 0.42 -16.04
N LEU A 48 -7.92 0.59 -16.00
CA LEU A 48 -7.11 0.43 -14.78
C LEU A 48 -7.41 1.50 -13.72
N SER A 49 -7.99 2.64 -14.10
CA SER A 49 -8.45 3.65 -13.14
C SER A 49 -9.76 3.25 -12.45
N LEU A 50 -10.61 2.47 -13.13
CA LEU A 50 -11.94 2.07 -12.67
C LEU A 50 -11.97 0.72 -11.96
N VAL A 51 -11.29 -0.29 -12.51
CA VAL A 51 -11.35 -1.66 -11.99
C VAL A 51 -10.35 -1.84 -10.86
N ARG A 52 -10.81 -2.49 -9.78
CA ARG A 52 -10.03 -2.78 -8.57
C ARG A 52 -10.04 -4.28 -8.29
N PRO A 53 -8.96 -4.84 -7.69
CA PRO A 53 -8.90 -6.25 -7.35
C PRO A 53 -9.89 -6.59 -6.24
N SER A 54 -10.70 -7.63 -6.43
CA SER A 54 -11.72 -8.05 -5.47
C SER A 54 -11.15 -8.80 -4.25
N SER A 55 -9.97 -9.40 -4.40
CA SER A 55 -9.24 -10.15 -3.37
C SER A 55 -8.66 -9.28 -2.23
N VAL A 56 -8.55 -7.96 -2.42
CA VAL A 56 -7.89 -7.02 -1.48
C VAL A 56 -8.90 -6.12 -0.74
N VAL A 57 -10.19 -6.26 -1.02
CA VAL A 57 -11.26 -5.32 -0.61
C VAL A 57 -11.32 -5.05 0.91
N GLN A 58 -10.87 -5.96 1.77
CA GLN A 58 -11.01 -5.80 3.23
C GLN A 58 -10.01 -4.81 3.88
N HIS A 59 -8.90 -4.49 3.23
CA HIS A 59 -7.82 -3.69 3.84
C HIS A 59 -7.35 -2.51 2.98
N LEU A 60 -8.04 -2.21 1.88
CA LEU A 60 -7.71 -1.06 1.07
C LEU A 60 -7.92 0.24 1.86
N PRO A 61 -7.06 1.26 1.68
CA PRO A 61 -7.32 2.61 2.13
C PRO A 61 -8.73 3.01 1.74
N GLN A 62 -9.56 3.33 2.74
CA GLN A 62 -10.86 3.97 2.56
C GLN A 62 -10.59 5.31 1.89
N THR A 63 -10.55 5.32 0.56
CA THR A 63 -10.20 6.50 -0.22
C THR A 63 -11.47 7.34 -0.30
N SER A 64 -11.75 8.11 0.75
CA SER A 64 -12.78 9.13 0.69
C SER A 64 -12.32 10.20 -0.30
N SER A 65 -13.18 10.55 -1.24
CA SER A 65 -12.95 11.52 -2.32
C SER A 65 -12.50 12.91 -1.84
N HIS A 66 -12.63 13.20 -0.55
CA HIS A 66 -12.20 14.44 0.10
C HIS A 66 -10.69 14.52 0.39
N LEU A 67 -9.92 13.44 0.19
CA LEU A 67 -8.47 13.37 0.49
C LEU A 67 -7.54 13.92 -0.61
N LEU A 68 -8.10 14.55 -1.65
CA LEU A 68 -7.34 15.15 -2.76
C LEU A 68 -6.97 16.63 -2.54
N ALA A 69 -7.14 17.16 -1.34
CA ALA A 69 -6.60 18.48 -1.02
C ALA A 69 -5.06 18.43 -1.22
N PRO A 70 -4.48 19.38 -1.98
CA PRO A 70 -3.04 19.41 -2.21
C PRO A 70 -2.30 19.49 -0.88
N LEU A 71 -1.22 18.71 -0.75
CA LEU A 71 -0.30 18.81 0.37
C LEU A 71 0.35 20.20 0.31
N VAL A 72 0.09 21.06 1.29
CA VAL A 72 0.67 22.41 1.36
C VAL A 72 1.76 22.43 2.42
N GLY A 73 2.95 22.92 2.06
CA GLY A 73 4.07 23.11 3.00
C GLY A 73 4.79 21.82 3.41
N LEU A 74 4.58 20.72 2.68
CA LEU A 74 5.22 19.42 2.90
C LEU A 74 6.05 18.98 1.66
N ASP A 75 6.45 19.92 0.81
CA ASP A 75 7.09 19.64 -0.49
C ASP A 75 8.38 18.82 -0.34
N ASP A 76 9.24 19.18 0.62
CA ASP A 76 10.49 18.46 0.87
C ASP A 76 10.25 17.03 1.36
N VAL A 77 9.26 16.86 2.24
CA VAL A 77 8.86 15.54 2.77
C VAL A 77 8.27 14.69 1.65
N TRP A 78 7.43 15.29 0.81
CA TRP A 78 6.83 14.62 -0.34
C TRP A 78 7.88 14.21 -1.37
N ALA A 79 8.86 15.07 -1.66
CA ALA A 79 9.97 14.75 -2.56
C ALA A 79 10.78 13.55 -2.04
N ALA A 80 11.08 13.52 -0.74
CA ALA A 80 11.76 12.39 -0.12
C ALA A 80 10.93 11.10 -0.22
N LEU A 81 9.61 11.17 0.02
CA LEU A 81 8.71 10.02 -0.10
C LEU A 81 8.56 9.51 -1.55
N ASP A 82 8.46 10.40 -2.54
CA ASP A 82 8.38 9.99 -3.95
C ASP A 82 9.65 9.24 -4.38
N VAL A 83 10.83 9.73 -3.99
CA VAL A 83 12.11 9.06 -4.28
C VAL A 83 12.24 7.74 -3.54
N ALA A 84 11.88 7.71 -2.25
CA ALA A 84 12.08 6.55 -1.38
C ALA A 84 11.10 5.39 -1.68
N LEU A 85 9.86 5.70 -2.05
CA LEU A 85 8.79 4.70 -2.20
C LEU A 85 8.24 4.63 -3.63
N LEU A 86 7.79 5.75 -4.18
CA LEU A 86 7.06 5.74 -5.46
C LEU A 86 7.96 5.43 -6.65
N GLN A 87 9.20 5.92 -6.66
CA GLN A 87 10.14 5.66 -7.75
C GLN A 87 10.59 4.19 -7.83
N PRO A 88 10.95 3.51 -6.72
CA PRO A 88 11.20 2.07 -6.74
C PRO A 88 10.01 1.23 -7.23
N LEU A 89 8.78 1.66 -6.93
CA LEU A 89 7.56 1.02 -7.44
C LEU A 89 7.32 1.29 -8.93
N ARG A 90 7.84 2.39 -9.49
CA ARG A 90 7.76 2.71 -10.93
C ARG A 90 8.79 1.94 -11.75
N ASP A 91 10.06 1.94 -11.34
CA ASP A 91 11.14 1.23 -12.04
C ASP A 91 12.15 0.63 -11.06
N SER A 92 11.88 -0.61 -10.63
CA SER A 92 12.80 -1.37 -9.78
C SER A 92 14.12 -1.75 -10.48
N SER A 93 14.18 -1.73 -11.81
CA SER A 93 15.37 -2.15 -12.57
C SER A 93 16.47 -1.08 -12.56
N ALA A 94 16.11 0.20 -12.55
CA ALA A 94 17.05 1.31 -12.40
C ALA A 94 17.74 1.24 -11.03
N PHE A 95 16.98 1.05 -9.94
CA PHE A 95 17.53 0.95 -8.59
C PHE A 95 18.49 -0.24 -8.43
N ARG A 96 18.13 -1.41 -8.98
CA ARG A 96 19.03 -2.59 -8.97
C ARG A 96 20.33 -2.34 -9.72
N ARG A 97 20.28 -1.67 -10.88
CA ARG A 97 21.49 -1.33 -11.67
C ARG A 97 22.42 -0.38 -10.93
N MET A 98 21.87 0.49 -10.09
CA MET A 98 22.65 1.40 -9.23
C MET A 98 23.13 0.73 -7.92
N GLY A 99 22.81 -0.56 -7.69
CA GLY A 99 23.13 -1.24 -6.44
C GLY A 99 22.36 -0.70 -5.23
N MET A 100 21.30 0.06 -5.45
CA MET A 100 20.48 0.65 -4.40
C MET A 100 19.35 -0.29 -4.05
N LEU A 101 19.20 -0.58 -2.76
CA LEU A 101 18.04 -1.29 -2.22
C LEU A 101 16.99 -0.28 -1.77
N PRO A 102 15.70 -0.48 -2.09
CA PRO A 102 14.65 0.36 -1.53
C PRO A 102 14.66 0.25 0.01
N PRO A 103 14.29 1.31 0.72
CA PRO A 103 14.19 1.27 2.18
C PRO A 103 13.15 0.22 2.60
N LYS A 104 13.44 -0.49 3.70
CA LYS A 104 12.52 -1.51 4.25
C LYS A 104 11.27 -0.91 4.90
N GLY A 105 11.32 0.37 5.26
CA GLY A 105 10.23 1.04 5.93
C GLY A 105 10.51 2.53 6.06
N ILE A 106 9.45 3.32 6.12
CA ILE A 106 9.50 4.77 6.26
C ILE A 106 8.65 5.14 7.47
N LEU A 107 9.25 5.84 8.43
CA LEU A 107 8.55 6.36 9.61
C LEU A 107 8.35 7.86 9.45
N ILE A 108 7.10 8.30 9.45
CA ILE A 108 6.75 9.72 9.39
C ILE A 108 6.47 10.20 10.81
N THR A 109 7.31 11.12 11.31
CA THR A 109 7.21 11.68 12.67
C THR A 109 7.03 13.20 12.66
N GLY A 110 6.41 13.74 13.71
CA GLY A 110 6.33 15.17 13.97
C GLY A 110 5.24 15.53 14.98
N PRO A 111 4.98 16.81 15.25
CA PRO A 111 3.91 17.24 16.14
C PRO A 111 2.51 16.88 15.62
N SER A 112 1.52 16.81 16.51
CA SER A 112 0.12 16.58 16.10
C SER A 112 -0.39 17.73 15.23
N GLY A 113 -1.31 17.45 14.31
CA GLY A 113 -1.94 18.48 13.47
C GLY A 113 -1.20 18.86 12.18
N VAL A 114 0.00 18.33 11.90
CA VAL A 114 0.75 18.61 10.65
C VAL A 114 0.28 17.77 9.43
N GLY A 115 -0.84 17.07 9.54
CA GLY A 115 -1.41 16.31 8.41
C GLY A 115 -0.74 14.97 8.10
N LYS A 116 -0.09 14.31 9.06
CA LYS A 116 0.52 12.96 8.86
C LYS A 116 -0.45 11.93 8.29
N SER A 117 -1.64 11.80 8.88
CA SER A 117 -2.65 10.85 8.39
C SER A 117 -3.17 11.23 6.99
N HIS A 118 -3.24 12.54 6.67
CA HIS A 118 -3.57 13.02 5.33
C HIS A 118 -2.46 12.68 4.32
N LEU A 119 -1.20 12.86 4.70
CA LEU A 119 -0.03 12.48 3.90
C LEU A 119 -0.01 10.97 3.59
N LEU A 120 -0.28 10.12 4.58
CA LEU A 120 -0.40 8.67 4.38
C LEU A 120 -1.53 8.32 3.41
N ALA A 121 -2.68 8.98 3.51
CA ALA A 121 -3.79 8.76 2.61
C ALA A 121 -3.45 9.14 1.15
N VAL A 122 -2.82 10.31 0.94
CA VAL A 122 -2.36 10.74 -0.38
C VAL A 122 -1.30 9.79 -0.93
N LEU A 123 -0.35 9.36 -0.10
CA LEU A 123 0.68 8.40 -0.47
C LEU A 123 0.08 7.06 -0.89
N GLY A 124 -0.89 6.55 -0.13
CA GLY A 124 -1.62 5.32 -0.45
C GLY A 124 -2.33 5.41 -1.80
N ALA A 125 -3.05 6.50 -2.05
CA ALA A 125 -3.72 6.72 -3.33
C ALA A 125 -2.74 6.74 -4.53
N LYS A 126 -1.54 7.28 -4.34
CA LYS A 126 -0.48 7.28 -5.38
C LYS A 126 0.16 5.90 -5.54
N ALA A 127 0.45 5.21 -4.45
CA ALA A 127 1.04 3.87 -4.46
C ALA A 127 0.10 2.82 -5.09
N GLN A 128 -1.21 2.94 -4.85
CA GLN A 128 -2.26 2.08 -5.44
C GLN A 128 -2.25 2.01 -6.96
N GLN A 129 -1.62 2.96 -7.65
CA GLN A 129 -1.52 2.94 -9.11
C GLN A 129 -0.56 1.86 -9.64
N ARG A 130 0.34 1.36 -8.79
CA ARG A 130 1.45 0.45 -9.16
C ARG A 130 1.62 -0.72 -8.21
N ALA A 131 1.07 -0.67 -7.00
CA ALA A 131 1.16 -1.72 -5.99
C ALA A 131 -0.16 -1.87 -5.24
N THR A 132 -0.37 -3.05 -4.67
CA THR A 132 -1.44 -3.25 -3.69
C THR A 132 -1.18 -2.34 -2.49
N CYS A 133 -2.18 -1.63 -1.98
CA CYS A 133 -2.02 -0.83 -0.78
C CYS A 133 -2.96 -1.35 0.30
N LEU A 134 -2.39 -1.68 1.46
CA LEU A 134 -3.11 -2.08 2.66
C LEU A 134 -2.95 -0.97 3.68
N SER A 135 -4.05 -0.37 4.15
CA SER A 135 -4.02 0.67 5.16
C SER A 135 -4.68 0.15 6.42
N VAL A 136 -3.97 0.25 7.54
CA VAL A 136 -4.46 -0.19 8.83
C VAL A 136 -4.22 0.89 9.87
N LYS A 137 -5.27 1.24 10.61
CA LYS A 137 -5.13 2.02 11.83
C LYS A 137 -4.67 1.08 12.92
N CYS A 138 -3.53 1.39 13.52
CA CYS A 138 -2.97 0.56 14.57
C CYS A 138 -3.90 0.42 15.79
N THR A 139 -4.78 1.39 16.03
CA THR A 139 -5.82 1.32 17.07
C THR A 139 -6.76 0.15 16.89
N ASP A 140 -7.03 -0.24 15.64
CA ASP A 140 -8.00 -1.27 15.29
C ASP A 140 -7.40 -2.68 15.45
N LEU A 141 -6.07 -2.78 15.47
CA LEU A 141 -5.34 -4.03 15.72
C LEU A 141 -5.25 -4.38 17.21
N VAL A 142 -5.35 -3.39 18.09
CA VAL A 142 -5.20 -3.59 19.53
C VAL A 142 -6.44 -4.27 20.10
N THR A 143 -6.28 -5.50 20.57
CA THR A 143 -7.34 -6.26 21.23
C THR A 143 -7.02 -6.50 22.71
N LYS A 144 -8.05 -6.64 23.55
CA LYS A 144 -7.90 -7.04 24.96
C LYS A 144 -7.61 -8.53 25.14
N VAL A 145 -7.67 -9.30 24.05
CA VAL A 145 -7.44 -10.74 24.06
C VAL A 145 -5.93 -10.98 23.99
N VAL A 146 -5.39 -11.73 24.94
CA VAL A 146 -3.97 -12.08 24.98
C VAL A 146 -3.58 -12.80 23.68
N GLY A 147 -2.56 -12.30 22.98
CA GLY A 147 -2.10 -12.85 21.70
C GLY A 147 -2.98 -12.49 20.49
N GLY A 148 -4.13 -11.86 20.67
CA GLY A 148 -5.03 -11.47 19.57
C GLY A 148 -4.40 -10.42 18.64
N THR A 149 -3.72 -9.43 19.22
CA THR A 149 -3.01 -8.37 18.48
C THR A 149 -1.84 -8.93 17.66
N GLU A 150 -1.07 -9.86 18.23
CA GLU A 150 0.08 -10.50 17.58
C GLU A 150 -0.39 -11.35 16.38
N ALA A 151 -1.46 -12.15 16.57
CA ALA A 151 -2.04 -12.96 15.51
C ALA A 151 -2.62 -12.10 14.38
N ALA A 152 -3.28 -10.99 14.70
CA ALA A 152 -3.80 -10.06 13.71
C ALA A 152 -2.67 -9.40 12.90
N LEU A 153 -1.57 -9.03 13.57
CA LEU A 153 -0.39 -8.47 12.92
C LEU A 153 0.26 -9.50 11.98
N ALA A 154 0.52 -10.72 12.45
CA ALA A 154 1.08 -11.78 11.61
C ALA A 154 0.20 -12.09 10.39
N ALA A 155 -1.12 -12.11 10.56
CA ALA A 155 -2.07 -12.30 9.47
C ALA A 155 -2.04 -11.14 8.46
N LEU A 156 -1.94 -9.89 8.93
CA LEU A 156 -1.81 -8.71 8.07
C LEU A 156 -0.54 -8.77 7.21
N PHE A 157 0.61 -9.09 7.81
CA PHE A 157 1.87 -9.24 7.09
C PHE A 157 1.83 -10.44 6.13
N ALA A 158 1.15 -11.54 6.48
CA ALA A 158 0.95 -12.67 5.57
C ALA A 158 0.12 -12.28 4.33
N THR A 159 -0.98 -11.54 4.52
CA THR A 159 -1.79 -11.00 3.43
C THR A 159 -0.99 -10.05 2.55
N ALA A 160 -0.20 -9.15 3.17
CA ALA A 160 0.67 -8.22 2.45
C ALA A 160 1.72 -8.96 1.59
N ARG A 161 2.31 -10.05 2.10
CA ARG A 161 3.23 -10.92 1.33
C ARG A 161 2.54 -11.60 0.15
N ALA A 162 1.31 -12.06 0.32
CA ALA A 162 0.54 -12.71 -0.75
C ALA A 162 0.14 -11.71 -1.86
N ALA A 163 0.00 -10.43 -1.51
CA ALA A 163 -0.45 -9.37 -2.42
C ALA A 163 0.70 -8.59 -3.10
N ALA A 164 1.92 -9.13 -3.11
CA ALA A 164 3.11 -8.48 -3.66
C ALA A 164 2.95 -8.08 -5.16
N PRO A 165 3.42 -6.91 -5.60
CA PRO A 165 4.02 -5.82 -4.83
C PRO A 165 2.98 -5.11 -3.94
N CYS A 166 3.30 -4.88 -2.67
CA CYS A 166 2.37 -4.36 -1.68
C CYS A 166 3.01 -3.30 -0.76
N VAL A 167 2.32 -2.19 -0.55
CA VAL A 167 2.65 -1.13 0.42
C VAL A 167 1.74 -1.27 1.62
N LEU A 168 2.32 -1.36 2.82
CA LEU A 168 1.58 -1.44 4.08
C LEU A 168 1.67 -0.11 4.83
N LEU A 169 0.53 0.56 4.99
CA LEU A 169 0.43 1.85 5.66
C LEU A 169 -0.13 1.66 7.07
N PHE A 170 0.70 1.97 8.07
CA PHE A 170 0.29 2.03 9.47
C PHE A 170 0.00 3.47 9.85
N ASP A 171 -1.25 3.76 10.21
CA ASP A 171 -1.63 5.04 10.82
C ASP A 171 -1.71 4.89 12.34
N GLN A 172 -1.33 5.95 13.05
CA GLN A 172 -1.31 6.00 14.52
C GLN A 172 -0.46 4.90 15.17
N ILE A 173 0.74 4.62 14.64
CA ILE A 173 1.62 3.56 15.17
C ILE A 173 1.97 3.72 16.65
N GLU A 174 1.93 4.94 17.16
CA GLU A 174 2.05 5.25 18.58
C GLU A 174 1.01 4.53 19.45
N SER A 175 -0.14 4.14 18.89
CA SER A 175 -1.16 3.39 19.62
C SER A 175 -0.74 1.95 19.94
N LEU A 176 0.24 1.38 19.22
CA LEU A 176 0.81 0.07 19.53
C LEU A 176 1.79 0.13 20.71
N ALA A 177 2.25 1.33 21.09
CA ALA A 177 3.23 1.54 22.15
C ALA A 177 2.80 2.71 23.06
N PRO A 178 1.80 2.51 23.95
CA PRO A 178 1.45 3.53 24.92
C PRO A 178 2.65 3.86 25.82
N VAL A 179 2.77 5.14 26.15
CA VAL A 179 3.88 5.69 26.96
C VAL A 179 3.94 4.96 28.30
N ARG A 180 5.13 4.46 28.64
CA ARG A 180 5.46 3.73 29.87
C ARG A 180 4.75 4.32 31.09
N GLY A 181 3.99 3.48 31.80
CA GLY A 181 3.34 3.87 33.04
C GLY A 181 2.16 2.96 33.40
N PHE A 182 2.36 2.22 34.50
CA PHE A 182 1.36 1.82 35.49
C PHE A 182 0.82 0.39 35.57
N ASP A 183 1.24 -0.59 34.75
CA ASP A 183 0.88 -1.99 35.06
C ASP A 183 1.85 -3.02 34.47
N SER A 184 2.56 -3.75 35.34
CA SER A 184 3.66 -4.67 35.00
C SER A 184 3.24 -5.84 34.10
N THR A 185 1.94 -6.15 34.03
CA THR A 185 1.37 -7.19 33.17
C THR A 185 1.09 -6.70 31.74
N THR A 186 0.77 -5.41 31.59
CA THR A 186 0.50 -4.82 30.26
C THR A 186 1.79 -4.50 29.51
N GLU A 187 2.85 -4.08 30.22
CA GLU A 187 4.18 -3.81 29.65
C GLU A 187 4.77 -5.02 28.91
N GLN A 188 4.63 -6.23 29.47
CA GLN A 188 5.09 -7.47 28.83
C GLN A 188 4.32 -7.81 27.54
N THR A 189 3.06 -7.39 27.42
CA THR A 189 2.27 -7.64 26.21
C THR A 189 2.69 -6.70 25.08
N PHE A 190 3.04 -5.45 25.39
CA PHE A 190 3.50 -4.48 24.39
C PHE A 190 4.86 -4.83 23.79
N ASP A 191 5.83 -5.22 24.63
CA ASP A 191 7.16 -5.62 24.15
C ASP A 191 7.08 -6.82 23.19
N ARG A 192 6.12 -7.73 23.40
CA ARG A 192 5.89 -8.86 22.49
C ARG A 192 5.27 -8.43 21.16
N VAL A 193 4.30 -7.51 21.18
CA VAL A 193 3.70 -6.96 19.96
C VAL A 193 4.75 -6.21 19.13
N LEU A 194 5.59 -5.39 19.77
CA LEU A 194 6.67 -4.69 19.08
C LEU A 194 7.72 -5.66 18.53
N SER A 195 8.10 -6.67 19.31
CA SER A 195 9.02 -7.71 18.85
C SER A 195 8.46 -8.48 17.65
N THR A 196 7.16 -8.77 17.66
CA THR A 196 6.46 -9.40 16.53
C THR A 196 6.47 -8.49 15.30
N LEU A 197 6.17 -7.19 15.47
CA LEU A 197 6.24 -6.21 14.39
C LEU A 197 7.63 -6.15 13.76
N LEU A 198 8.69 -6.05 14.57
CA LEU A 198 10.07 -6.01 14.09
C LEU A 198 10.46 -7.31 13.38
N THR A 199 10.07 -8.46 13.93
CA THR A 199 10.32 -9.77 13.33
C THR A 199 9.63 -9.90 11.97
N GLU A 200 8.37 -9.47 11.86
CA GLU A 200 7.64 -9.47 10.60
C GLU A 200 8.24 -8.49 9.59
N MET A 201 8.67 -7.30 10.02
CA MET A 201 9.38 -6.32 9.19
C MET A 201 10.74 -6.81 8.70
N ASP A 202 11.50 -7.55 9.51
CA ASP A 202 12.76 -8.16 9.09
C ASP A 202 12.56 -9.29 8.08
N GLY A 203 11.41 -9.98 8.16
CA GLY A 203 10.97 -10.94 7.16
C GLY A 203 10.63 -10.31 5.80
N PHE A 204 10.38 -9.00 5.75
CA PHE A 204 10.20 -8.24 4.51
C PHE A 204 11.57 -7.84 3.92
N GLY A 205 11.94 -8.44 2.78
CA GLY A 205 13.14 -8.08 2.02
C GLY A 205 14.18 -9.20 1.82
N THR A 206 14.01 -10.36 2.45
CA THR A 206 14.92 -11.51 2.24
C THR A 206 14.62 -12.30 0.96
N ASN A 207 13.41 -12.16 0.41
CA ASN A 207 13.02 -12.68 -0.90
C ASN A 207 12.75 -11.49 -1.84
N GLY A 208 13.55 -11.32 -2.89
CA GLY A 208 13.57 -10.18 -3.82
C GLY A 208 12.31 -9.92 -4.67
N LYS A 209 11.11 -10.09 -4.08
CA LYS A 209 9.79 -9.93 -4.69
C LYS A 209 8.86 -8.96 -3.94
N CYS A 210 9.15 -8.58 -2.69
CA CYS A 210 8.35 -7.59 -1.95
C CYS A 210 9.19 -6.35 -1.66
N SER A 211 8.99 -5.30 -2.44
CA SER A 211 9.37 -3.94 -2.05
C SER A 211 8.24 -3.40 -1.17
N VAL A 212 8.60 -2.88 0.01
CA VAL A 212 7.70 -2.13 0.91
C VAL A 212 7.37 -0.77 0.32
#